data_AF-A0A352SQ87-F1
#
_entry.id   AF-A0A352SQ87-F1
#
_cell.length_a   1.000
_cell.length_b   1.000
_cell.length_c   1.000
_cell.angle_alpha   90.00
_cell.angle_beta   90.00
_cell.angle_gamma   90.00
#
_symmetry.space_group_name_H-M   'P 1'
#
loop_
_entity.id
_entity.type
_entity.pdbx_description
1 polymer ?
#
loop_
_entity_poly.entity_id
_entity_poly.type
_entity_poly.pdbx_seq_one_letter_code
_entity_poly.pdbx_strand_id
1 'polypeptide(L)'
;KCHLQGEIKLPDGGVAVPSFMLMAEAYLDDAYAPETVADRIGIPAARVRQLAADLAEAAFAKQITIKQPWTDWKGERHEEMIGRPVSMHAMRGISAHSNGFQTCRALHVLQLILGSVEVPGGFRFKPPYPKPPHVHPKPAGRPDQVAPGQPMAGAPLGYVLGPEDLIIDKNGAPQRIDKAYSWDAPMSAHGLMHMVISNAVAGDPYPVDVLFMYMANMAWNSSMNTRGVMDMLTATDPQTGEYKIPKIIYSDAYQSEMVAYADLILPDTTYLERHDAISLLDRPICEADGVADAIRWPVLEPDRDVRGFQSVLLDLGARLGLPGMVNDDGSAKYADYGDYIVNHERKPGIGPLAGFRGEAGTSEGRGVPHPGQLDAYIENGGFWHK
;
A
#
# COMPACT_ATOMS: atom_id res chain seq x y z
N LYS A 1 -25.94 23.00 14.29
CA LYS A 1 -24.61 22.69 14.90
C LYS A 1 -24.64 21.21 15.30
N CYS A 2 -23.59 20.45 15.00
CA CYS A 2 -23.53 19.05 15.45
C CYS A 2 -23.37 19.06 16.98
N HIS A 3 -24.24 18.36 17.71
CA HIS A 3 -24.15 18.24 19.16
C HIS A 3 -23.09 17.17 19.47
N LEU A 4 -22.03 17.54 20.19
CA LEU A 4 -20.95 16.62 20.57
C LEU A 4 -21.26 15.84 21.87
N GLN A 5 -22.42 16.10 22.49
CA GLN A 5 -22.86 15.46 23.72
C GLN A 5 -24.39 15.30 23.74
N GLY A 6 -24.87 14.33 24.50
CA GLY A 6 -26.27 14.05 24.76
C GLY A 6 -26.83 12.85 24.00
N GLU A 7 -27.91 12.29 24.54
CA GLU A 7 -28.70 11.24 23.89
C GLU A 7 -29.58 11.82 22.78
N ILE A 8 -29.61 11.14 21.65
CA ILE A 8 -30.41 11.47 20.47
C ILE A 8 -31.43 10.36 20.27
N LYS A 9 -32.71 10.68 20.48
CA LYS A 9 -33.81 9.73 20.22
C LYS A 9 -33.94 9.50 18.71
N LEU A 10 -33.97 8.24 18.31
CA LEU A 10 -34.12 7.81 16.92
C LEU A 10 -35.60 7.54 16.57
N PRO A 11 -35.97 7.61 15.28
CA PRO A 11 -37.36 7.37 14.84
C PRO A 11 -37.90 5.96 15.15
N ASP A 12 -37.02 4.97 15.31
CA ASP A 12 -37.36 3.59 15.67
C ASP A 12 -37.52 3.37 17.18
N GLY A 13 -37.42 4.43 17.99
CA GLY A 13 -37.46 4.37 19.45
C GLY A 13 -36.11 4.08 20.11
N GLY A 14 -35.05 3.86 19.31
CA GLY A 14 -33.68 3.73 19.81
C GLY A 14 -33.09 5.04 20.34
N VAL A 15 -31.94 4.93 21.00
CA VAL A 15 -31.16 6.07 21.46
C VAL A 15 -29.76 5.97 20.88
N ALA A 16 -29.32 7.02 20.19
CA ALA A 16 -27.95 7.18 19.71
C ALA A 16 -27.20 8.18 20.57
N VAL A 17 -25.88 8.04 20.64
CA VAL A 17 -24.96 9.03 21.23
C VAL A 17 -23.90 9.42 20.20
N PRO A 18 -23.37 10.66 20.25
CA PRO A 18 -22.25 11.06 19.41
C PRO A 18 -21.03 10.15 19.63
N SER A 19 -20.33 9.77 18.57
CA SER A 19 -19.11 8.98 18.66
C SER A 19 -18.03 9.62 19.53
N PHE A 20 -18.03 10.95 19.63
CA PHE A 20 -17.15 11.69 20.53
C PHE A 20 -17.39 11.35 22.01
N MET A 21 -18.64 11.12 22.43
CA MET A 21 -18.92 10.69 23.81
C MET A 21 -18.32 9.33 24.11
N LEU A 22 -18.53 8.35 23.23
CA LEU A 22 -17.96 7.01 23.37
C LEU A 22 -16.43 7.04 23.45
N MET A 23 -15.81 7.89 22.64
CA MET A 23 -14.36 8.10 22.68
C MET A 23 -13.91 8.77 23.98
N ALA A 24 -14.60 9.82 24.43
CA ALA A 24 -14.27 10.54 25.65
C ALA A 24 -14.42 9.64 26.89
N GLU A 25 -15.54 8.93 27.00
CA GLU A 25 -15.79 7.95 28.07
C GLU A 25 -14.68 6.89 28.12
N ALA A 26 -14.29 6.34 26.97
CA ALA A 26 -13.23 5.34 26.90
C ALA A 26 -11.88 5.85 27.42
N TYR A 27 -11.48 7.09 27.09
CA TYR A 27 -10.18 7.64 27.51
C TYR A 27 -10.21 8.38 28.84
N LEU A 28 -11.39 8.67 29.39
CA LEU A 28 -11.57 9.20 30.75
C LEU A 28 -11.71 8.09 31.80
N ASP A 29 -11.75 6.83 31.40
CA ASP A 29 -11.70 5.69 32.31
C ASP A 29 -10.39 5.69 33.12
N ASP A 30 -10.50 5.40 34.41
CA ASP A 30 -9.37 5.37 35.36
C ASP A 30 -8.25 4.38 34.93
N ALA A 31 -8.57 3.39 34.09
CA ALA A 31 -7.61 2.48 33.46
C ALA A 31 -6.57 3.20 32.58
N TYR A 32 -6.89 4.42 32.10
CA TYR A 32 -5.98 5.27 31.32
C TYR A 32 -5.41 6.44 32.13
N ALA A 33 -5.77 6.60 33.40
CA ALA A 33 -5.22 7.64 34.25
C ALA A 33 -3.68 7.52 34.32
N PRO A 34 -2.93 8.64 34.30
CA PRO A 34 -1.47 8.63 34.36
C PRO A 34 -0.89 7.79 35.50
N GLU A 35 -1.51 7.81 36.68
CA GLU A 35 -1.15 6.99 37.85
C GLU A 35 -1.26 5.50 37.55
N THR A 36 -2.35 5.10 36.92
CA THR A 36 -2.66 3.70 36.61
C THR A 36 -1.71 3.12 35.58
N VAL A 37 -1.29 3.93 34.60
CA VAL A 37 -0.46 3.44 33.48
C VAL A 37 1.04 3.63 33.67
N ALA A 38 1.48 4.47 34.61
CA ALA A 38 2.88 4.91 34.74
C ALA A 38 3.87 3.74 34.81
N ASP A 39 3.62 2.78 35.69
CA ASP A 39 4.49 1.61 35.90
C ASP A 39 4.55 0.74 34.64
N ARG A 40 3.41 0.55 33.96
CA ARG A 40 3.31 -0.27 32.75
C ARG A 40 4.09 0.32 31.57
N ILE A 41 4.06 1.64 31.41
CA ILE A 41 4.73 2.33 30.30
C ILE A 41 6.14 2.79 30.65
N GLY A 42 6.55 2.68 31.92
CA GLY A 42 7.86 3.13 32.41
C GLY A 42 8.05 4.64 32.39
N ILE A 43 6.96 5.43 32.43
CA ILE A 43 7.00 6.90 32.42
C ILE A 43 6.23 7.41 33.65
N PRO A 44 6.85 8.20 34.54
CA PRO A 44 6.18 8.72 35.73
C PRO A 44 4.89 9.50 35.38
N ALA A 45 3.85 9.36 36.20
CA ALA A 45 2.56 10.03 36.00
C ALA A 45 2.70 11.56 35.85
N ALA A 46 3.60 12.18 36.62
CA ALA A 46 3.91 13.60 36.51
C ALA A 46 4.49 13.97 35.13
N ARG A 47 5.31 13.10 34.53
CA ARG A 47 5.88 13.32 33.19
C ARG A 47 4.81 13.16 32.10
N VAL A 48 3.91 12.19 32.22
CA VAL A 48 2.77 12.03 31.29
C VAL A 48 1.91 13.29 31.28
N ARG A 49 1.57 13.83 32.47
CA ARG A 49 0.83 15.09 32.58
C ARG A 49 1.58 16.27 31.99
N GLN A 50 2.88 16.38 32.26
CA GLN A 50 3.69 17.44 31.70
C GLN A 50 3.67 17.38 30.17
N LEU A 51 3.84 16.21 29.57
CA LEU A 51 3.78 16.05 28.11
C LEU A 51 2.41 16.43 27.54
N ALA A 52 1.32 16.03 28.21
CA ALA A 52 -0.03 16.42 27.80
C ALA A 52 -0.24 17.95 27.89
N ALA A 53 0.26 18.58 28.96
CA ALA A 53 0.21 20.03 29.14
C ALA A 53 1.06 20.77 28.09
N ASP A 54 2.27 20.29 27.79
CA ASP A 54 3.16 20.87 26.78
C ASP A 54 2.50 20.83 25.39
N LEU A 55 1.86 19.71 25.04
CA LEU A 55 1.10 19.57 23.79
C LEU A 55 -0.10 20.53 23.74
N ALA A 56 -0.86 20.65 24.82
CA ALA A 56 -1.99 21.56 24.90
C ALA A 56 -1.55 23.04 24.83
N GLU A 57 -0.48 23.41 25.52
CA GLU A 57 0.10 24.76 25.46
C GLU A 57 0.56 25.08 24.03
N ALA A 58 1.30 24.18 23.40
CA ALA A 58 1.74 24.36 22.03
C ALA A 58 0.56 24.51 21.06
N ALA A 59 -0.44 23.64 21.16
CA ALA A 59 -1.61 23.67 20.29
C ALA A 59 -2.47 24.93 20.50
N PHE A 60 -2.79 25.28 21.75
CA PHE A 60 -3.82 26.29 22.04
C PHE A 60 -3.27 27.64 22.47
N ALA A 61 -2.21 27.68 23.29
CA ALA A 61 -1.64 28.93 23.78
C ALA A 61 -0.66 29.56 22.78
N LYS A 62 0.02 28.73 21.97
CA LYS A 62 0.96 29.13 20.92
C LYS A 62 0.37 29.00 19.52
N GLN A 63 -0.94 29.18 19.40
CA GLN A 63 -1.64 29.17 18.11
C GLN A 63 -0.96 30.12 17.11
N ILE A 64 -0.79 29.63 15.88
CA ILE A 64 -0.26 30.42 14.75
C ILE A 64 -1.46 30.95 13.95
N THR A 65 -1.37 32.18 13.47
CA THR A 65 -2.32 32.73 12.50
C THR A 65 -1.55 33.17 11.27
N ILE A 66 -1.91 32.64 10.10
CA ILE A 66 -1.39 33.08 8.81
C ILE A 66 -2.50 33.84 8.09
N LYS A 67 -2.21 35.08 7.68
CA LYS A 67 -3.14 35.93 6.93
C LYS A 67 -3.17 35.55 5.45
N GLN A 68 -3.65 34.34 5.18
CA GLN A 68 -3.79 33.77 3.85
C GLN A 68 -5.24 33.31 3.68
N PRO A 69 -6.05 34.03 2.87
CA PRO A 69 -7.39 33.58 2.57
C PRO A 69 -7.38 32.24 1.82
N TRP A 70 -8.32 31.36 2.16
CA TRP A 70 -8.48 30.05 1.55
C TRP A 70 -9.94 29.61 1.56
N THR A 71 -10.25 28.62 0.73
CA THR A 71 -11.57 27.98 0.68
C THR A 71 -11.39 26.52 1.05
N ASP A 72 -12.18 26.04 2.00
CA ASP A 72 -12.10 24.64 2.43
C ASP A 72 -12.83 23.69 1.46
N TRP A 73 -12.75 22.39 1.75
CA TRP A 73 -13.38 21.35 0.93
C TRP A 73 -14.91 21.44 0.86
N LYS A 74 -15.56 22.22 1.73
CA LYS A 74 -17.01 22.48 1.72
C LYS A 74 -17.37 23.72 0.92
N GLY A 75 -16.38 24.48 0.43
CA GLY A 75 -16.59 25.75 -0.24
C GLY A 75 -16.71 26.93 0.72
N GLU A 76 -16.42 26.76 2.02
CA GLU A 76 -16.46 27.86 2.98
C GLU A 76 -15.17 28.69 2.87
N ARG A 77 -15.32 30.01 2.74
CA ARG A 77 -14.20 30.95 2.67
C ARG A 77 -13.75 31.35 4.08
N HIS A 78 -12.44 31.25 4.30
CA HIS A 78 -11.76 31.65 5.53
C HIS A 78 -10.74 32.73 5.19
N GLU A 79 -10.67 33.80 5.98
CA GLU A 79 -9.71 34.90 5.72
C GLU A 79 -8.30 34.61 6.27
N GLU A 80 -8.20 33.69 7.22
CA GLU A 80 -6.96 33.32 7.89
C GLU A 80 -6.85 31.79 8.01
N MET A 81 -5.62 31.28 8.07
CA MET A 81 -5.32 29.90 8.43
C MET A 81 -4.92 29.84 9.90
N ILE A 82 -5.61 29.00 10.66
CA ILE A 82 -5.35 28.78 12.08
C ILE A 82 -4.44 27.55 12.23
N GLY A 83 -3.25 27.77 12.76
CA GLY A 83 -2.24 26.74 13.03
C GLY A 83 -2.33 26.13 14.43
N ARG A 84 -1.88 24.88 14.53
CA ARG A 84 -1.63 24.16 15.79
C ARG A 84 -0.23 23.56 15.67
N PRO A 85 0.81 24.20 16.24
CA PRO A 85 2.21 23.83 16.01
C PRO A 85 2.63 22.56 16.77
N VAL A 86 1.93 21.45 16.51
CA VAL A 86 2.21 20.13 17.02
C VAL A 86 2.21 19.16 15.85
N SER A 87 3.40 18.69 15.46
CA SER A 87 3.55 17.60 14.51
C SER A 87 4.00 16.34 15.23
N MET A 88 3.47 15.19 14.81
CA MET A 88 3.87 13.88 15.33
C MET A 88 4.38 13.05 14.16
N HIS A 89 5.61 12.58 14.26
CA HIS A 89 6.23 11.70 13.29
C HIS A 89 6.43 10.32 13.90
N ALA A 90 5.75 9.33 13.31
CA ALA A 90 5.84 7.96 13.73
C ALA A 90 6.01 7.04 12.52
N MET A 91 6.70 5.92 12.73
CA MET A 91 7.03 4.95 11.69
C MET A 91 6.93 3.54 12.30
N ARG A 92 7.85 2.63 11.95
CA ARG A 92 7.83 1.22 12.35
C ARG A 92 7.79 0.99 13.86
N GLY A 93 8.41 1.86 14.66
CA GLY A 93 8.50 1.68 16.11
C GLY A 93 7.16 1.60 16.85
N ILE A 94 6.07 2.13 16.29
CA ILE A 94 4.73 2.00 16.88
C ILE A 94 3.84 0.98 16.16
N SER A 95 4.14 0.68 14.89
CA SER A 95 3.29 -0.17 14.05
C SER A 95 3.73 -1.63 14.03
N ALA A 96 4.99 -1.94 14.32
CA ALA A 96 5.57 -3.28 14.30
C ALA A 96 5.27 -4.10 15.57
N HIS A 97 4.04 -4.00 16.07
CA HIS A 97 3.56 -4.70 17.27
C HIS A 97 2.19 -5.32 16.98
N SER A 98 1.81 -6.34 17.74
CA SER A 98 0.50 -7.02 17.61
C SER A 98 -0.69 -6.05 17.77
N ASN A 99 -0.51 -4.98 18.53
CA ASN A 99 -1.49 -3.90 18.72
C ASN A 99 -1.15 -2.61 17.93
N GLY A 100 -0.20 -2.66 16.99
CA GLY A 100 0.35 -1.48 16.33
C GLY A 100 -0.70 -0.64 15.59
N PHE A 101 -1.74 -1.28 15.05
CA PHE A 101 -2.90 -0.58 14.49
C PHE A 101 -3.58 0.35 15.52
N GLN A 102 -3.76 -0.13 16.75
CA GLN A 102 -4.39 0.65 17.82
C GLN A 102 -3.49 1.80 18.27
N THR A 103 -2.18 1.59 18.34
CA THR A 103 -1.22 2.65 18.66
C THR A 103 -1.22 3.75 17.60
N CYS A 104 -1.18 3.39 16.32
CA CYS A 104 -1.30 4.35 15.21
C CYS A 104 -2.65 5.09 15.26
N ARG A 105 -3.75 4.37 15.53
CA ARG A 105 -5.09 4.97 15.67
C ARG A 105 -5.12 5.99 16.81
N ALA A 106 -4.56 5.67 17.97
CA ALA A 106 -4.52 6.58 19.12
C ALA A 106 -3.72 7.86 18.83
N LEU A 107 -2.61 7.75 18.10
CA LEU A 107 -1.81 8.91 17.67
C LEU A 107 -2.62 9.85 16.77
N HIS A 108 -3.35 9.31 15.80
CA HIS A 108 -4.21 10.12 14.94
C HIS A 108 -5.42 10.71 15.67
N VAL A 109 -6.01 9.98 16.62
CA VAL A 109 -7.06 10.54 17.50
C VAL A 109 -6.53 11.73 18.29
N LEU A 110 -5.31 11.65 18.84
CA LEU A 110 -4.68 12.75 19.56
C LEU A 110 -4.45 13.97 18.64
N GLN A 111 -3.97 13.77 17.41
CA GLN A 111 -3.83 14.85 16.43
C GLN A 111 -5.18 15.53 16.11
N LEU A 112 -6.26 14.74 15.96
CA LEU A 112 -7.61 15.26 15.75
C LEU A 112 -8.11 16.10 16.94
N ILE A 113 -7.88 15.64 18.17
CA ILE A 113 -8.25 16.36 19.40
C ILE A 113 -7.48 17.68 19.53
N LEU A 114 -6.19 17.68 19.20
CA LEU A 114 -5.38 18.91 19.20
C LEU A 114 -5.72 19.86 18.03
N GLY A 115 -6.51 19.41 17.06
CA GLY A 115 -6.79 20.13 15.82
C GLY A 115 -5.55 20.29 14.93
N SER A 116 -4.55 19.42 15.09
CA SER A 116 -3.23 19.56 14.47
C SER A 116 -3.10 18.85 13.12
N VAL A 117 -4.22 18.56 12.46
CA VAL A 117 -4.29 17.91 11.14
C VAL A 117 -4.57 18.98 10.09
N GLU A 118 -3.76 19.01 9.01
CA GLU A 118 -3.93 19.94 7.88
C GLU A 118 -3.92 21.42 8.28
N VAL A 119 -3.10 21.78 9.28
CA VAL A 119 -2.96 23.16 9.75
C VAL A 119 -1.48 23.59 9.80
N PRO A 120 -1.16 24.89 9.73
CA PRO A 120 0.21 25.37 9.87
C PRO A 120 0.90 24.87 11.14
N GLY A 121 2.10 24.30 10.98
CA GLY A 121 2.90 23.72 12.07
C GLY A 121 2.41 22.34 12.56
N GLY A 122 1.31 21.83 12.02
CA GLY A 122 0.73 20.53 12.34
C GLY A 122 1.19 19.41 11.42
N PHE A 123 0.49 18.28 11.52
CA PHE A 123 0.62 17.15 10.62
C PHE A 123 -0.04 17.45 9.27
N ARG A 124 0.74 17.32 8.19
CA ARG A 124 0.27 17.48 6.81
C ARG A 124 0.22 16.11 6.12
N PHE A 125 -0.93 15.73 5.59
CA PHE A 125 -1.05 14.62 4.67
C PHE A 125 -0.25 14.89 3.40
N LYS A 126 0.20 13.83 2.74
CA LYS A 126 0.61 13.92 1.34
C LYS A 126 -0.49 14.62 0.54
N PRO A 127 -0.18 15.38 -0.54
CA PRO A 127 -1.14 16.15 -1.30
C PRO A 127 -2.43 15.38 -1.45
N PRO A 128 -3.58 16.02 -1.18
CA PRO A 128 -4.83 15.32 -1.21
C PRO A 128 -4.92 14.60 -2.54
N TYR A 129 -5.20 13.31 -2.47
CA TYR A 129 -5.65 12.52 -3.60
C TYR A 129 -7.17 12.50 -3.48
N PRO A 130 -7.90 13.60 -3.83
CA PRO A 130 -9.33 13.76 -3.57
C PRO A 130 -10.13 12.89 -4.54
N LYS A 131 -9.93 11.59 -4.45
CA LYS A 131 -10.69 10.57 -5.13
C LYS A 131 -11.75 10.11 -4.14
N PRO A 132 -13.04 10.30 -4.44
CA PRO A 132 -14.09 9.82 -3.55
C PRO A 132 -13.97 8.29 -3.37
N PRO A 133 -14.40 7.72 -2.24
CA PRO A 133 -14.18 6.29 -1.94
C PRO A 133 -14.57 5.33 -3.08
N HIS A 134 -15.64 5.66 -3.83
CA HIS A 134 -16.17 4.83 -4.91
C HIS A 134 -15.31 4.78 -6.19
N VAL A 135 -14.32 5.65 -6.37
CA VAL A 135 -13.41 5.58 -7.53
C VAL A 135 -12.15 4.78 -7.25
N HIS A 136 -11.90 4.43 -5.99
CA HIS A 136 -10.79 3.55 -5.63
C HIS A 136 -11.11 2.11 -6.05
N PRO A 137 -10.13 1.35 -6.53
CA PRO A 137 -10.37 -0.05 -6.85
C PRO A 137 -10.75 -0.82 -5.59
N LYS A 138 -11.77 -1.67 -5.74
CA LYS A 138 -12.11 -2.72 -4.77
C LYS A 138 -11.21 -3.93 -5.04
N PRO A 139 -10.87 -4.73 -4.00
CA PRO A 139 -10.03 -5.90 -4.21
C PRO A 139 -10.78 -6.93 -5.06
N ALA A 140 -10.08 -7.48 -6.06
CA ALA A 140 -10.53 -8.62 -6.85
C ALA A 140 -9.80 -9.89 -6.39
N GLY A 141 -10.29 -11.04 -6.86
CA GLY A 141 -9.70 -12.35 -6.54
C GLY A 141 -10.69 -13.34 -5.94
N ARG A 142 -12.00 -13.04 -5.97
CA ARG A 142 -13.02 -14.04 -5.62
C ARG A 142 -13.08 -15.15 -6.67
N PRO A 143 -13.55 -16.36 -6.31
CA PRO A 143 -13.63 -17.49 -7.24
C PRO A 143 -14.39 -17.20 -8.55
N ASP A 144 -15.39 -16.32 -8.53
CA ASP A 144 -16.14 -15.89 -9.73
C ASP A 144 -15.38 -14.90 -10.62
N GLN A 145 -14.24 -14.37 -10.15
CA GLN A 145 -13.44 -13.34 -10.81
C GLN A 145 -12.08 -13.84 -11.30
N VAL A 146 -11.74 -15.09 -11.00
CA VAL A 146 -10.47 -15.72 -11.33
C VAL A 146 -10.70 -16.99 -12.13
N ALA A 147 -9.97 -17.15 -13.22
CA ALA A 147 -9.97 -18.36 -14.02
C ALA A 147 -8.55 -18.63 -14.55
N PRO A 148 -8.12 -19.91 -14.64
CA PRO A 148 -6.82 -20.25 -15.19
C PRO A 148 -6.60 -19.66 -16.58
N GLY A 149 -5.42 -19.09 -16.81
CA GLY A 149 -5.03 -18.49 -18.10
C GLY A 149 -5.79 -17.22 -18.48
N GLN A 150 -6.67 -16.70 -17.62
CA GLN A 150 -7.40 -15.46 -17.86
C GLN A 150 -6.89 -14.33 -16.97
N PRO A 151 -6.90 -13.07 -17.46
CA PRO A 151 -6.62 -11.93 -16.60
C PRO A 151 -7.69 -11.81 -15.51
N MET A 152 -7.26 -11.47 -14.31
CA MET A 152 -8.17 -11.17 -13.21
C MET A 152 -9.08 -10.00 -13.56
N ALA A 153 -10.36 -10.07 -13.20
CA ALA A 153 -11.37 -9.05 -13.54
C ALA A 153 -11.13 -7.66 -12.89
N GLY A 154 -10.16 -7.53 -11.98
CA GLY A 154 -9.87 -6.29 -11.27
C GLY A 154 -8.47 -6.26 -10.67
N ALA A 155 -8.20 -5.24 -9.84
CA ALA A 155 -6.92 -5.13 -9.15
C ALA A 155 -6.84 -6.17 -8.01
N PRO A 156 -5.70 -6.85 -7.83
CA PRO A 156 -5.54 -7.82 -6.74
C PRO A 156 -5.52 -7.13 -5.37
N LEU A 157 -5.32 -5.82 -5.32
CA LEU A 157 -5.34 -5.01 -4.10
C LEU A 157 -6.37 -3.88 -4.25
N GLY A 158 -6.97 -3.47 -3.14
CA GLY A 158 -7.97 -2.41 -3.13
C GLY A 158 -8.47 -2.07 -1.73
N TYR A 159 -9.50 -1.23 -1.69
CA TYR A 159 -10.15 -0.78 -0.45
C TYR A 159 -11.56 -1.36 -0.37
N VAL A 160 -11.81 -2.13 0.69
CA VAL A 160 -13.13 -2.64 1.04
C VAL A 160 -14.01 -1.49 1.49
N LEU A 161 -15.22 -1.36 0.93
CA LEU A 161 -16.21 -0.35 1.33
C LEU A 161 -17.36 -0.96 2.14
N GLY A 162 -17.54 -2.27 2.08
CA GLY A 162 -18.53 -3.02 2.85
C GLY A 162 -18.24 -4.52 2.85
N PRO A 163 -18.97 -5.32 3.65
CA PRO A 163 -18.79 -6.77 3.74
C PRO A 163 -18.87 -7.50 2.38
N GLU A 164 -19.62 -6.96 1.43
CA GLU A 164 -19.74 -7.50 0.06
C GLU A 164 -18.44 -7.45 -0.75
N ASP A 165 -17.47 -6.64 -0.32
CA ASP A 165 -16.15 -6.53 -0.96
C ASP A 165 -15.12 -7.51 -0.35
N LEU A 166 -15.48 -8.27 0.68
CA LEU A 166 -14.62 -9.29 1.26
C LEU A 166 -14.38 -10.45 0.28
N ILE A 167 -13.21 -11.07 0.39
CA ILE A 167 -12.80 -12.23 -0.42
C ILE A 167 -12.93 -13.49 0.42
N ILE A 168 -14.19 -13.89 0.61
CA ILE A 168 -14.63 -15.02 1.42
C ILE A 168 -15.61 -15.91 0.63
N ASP A 169 -15.76 -17.17 1.02
CA ASP A 169 -16.79 -18.05 0.47
C ASP A 169 -18.17 -17.83 1.12
N LYS A 170 -19.15 -18.61 0.68
CA LYS A 170 -20.52 -18.62 1.22
C LYS A 170 -20.61 -18.96 2.71
N ASN A 171 -19.59 -19.59 3.28
CA ASN A 171 -19.51 -19.95 4.69
C ASN A 171 -18.69 -18.93 5.50
N GLY A 172 -18.12 -17.90 4.85
CA GLY A 172 -17.28 -16.88 5.46
C GLY A 172 -15.79 -17.23 5.54
N ALA A 173 -15.35 -18.34 4.93
CA ALA A 173 -13.94 -18.75 4.95
C ALA A 173 -13.09 -17.95 3.95
N PRO A 174 -11.83 -17.62 4.27
CA PRO A 174 -10.95 -16.86 3.37
C PRO A 174 -10.71 -17.60 2.05
N GLN A 175 -10.65 -16.86 0.94
CA GLN A 175 -10.41 -17.44 -0.40
C GLN A 175 -9.02 -17.15 -0.97
N ARG A 176 -8.25 -16.25 -0.37
CA ARG A 176 -6.86 -15.99 -0.77
C ARG A 176 -5.88 -16.75 0.11
N ILE A 177 -4.76 -17.18 -0.47
CA ILE A 177 -3.68 -17.83 0.29
C ILE A 177 -3.14 -16.96 1.41
N ASP A 178 -3.08 -15.63 1.25
CA ASP A 178 -2.65 -14.70 2.29
C ASP A 178 -3.76 -14.34 3.29
N LYS A 179 -4.99 -14.82 3.07
CA LYS A 179 -6.21 -14.52 3.84
C LYS A 179 -6.55 -13.02 3.93
N ALA A 180 -5.97 -12.20 3.06
CA ALA A 180 -6.31 -10.78 2.96
C ALA A 180 -7.79 -10.61 2.56
N TYR A 181 -8.43 -9.55 3.06
CA TYR A 181 -9.83 -9.21 2.81
C TYR A 181 -10.82 -10.26 3.35
N SER A 182 -10.43 -11.00 4.38
CA SER A 182 -11.31 -11.90 5.14
C SER A 182 -11.84 -11.24 6.42
N TRP A 183 -12.64 -11.95 7.21
CA TRP A 183 -13.07 -11.47 8.53
C TRP A 183 -11.91 -11.26 9.51
N ASP A 184 -10.81 -12.00 9.34
CA ASP A 184 -9.61 -11.85 10.18
C ASP A 184 -8.83 -10.57 9.82
N ALA A 185 -8.88 -10.14 8.55
CA ALA A 185 -8.15 -8.99 8.04
C ALA A 185 -8.94 -8.23 6.95
N PRO A 186 -10.08 -7.59 7.30
CA PRO A 186 -10.95 -6.96 6.31
C PRO A 186 -10.33 -5.71 5.68
N MET A 187 -9.40 -5.06 6.39
CA MET A 187 -8.76 -3.80 5.99
C MET A 187 -7.31 -3.98 5.50
N SER A 188 -7.00 -5.12 4.88
CA SER A 188 -5.66 -5.44 4.37
C SER A 188 -5.38 -4.84 2.98
N ALA A 189 -5.40 -3.51 2.86
CA ALA A 189 -5.26 -2.81 1.57
C ALA A 189 -3.96 -3.13 0.80
N HIS A 190 -2.93 -3.63 1.50
CA HIS A 190 -1.64 -4.03 0.93
C HIS A 190 -1.46 -5.56 0.84
N GLY A 191 -2.54 -6.34 1.04
CA GLY A 191 -2.46 -7.78 1.19
C GLY A 191 -1.70 -8.19 2.46
N LEU A 192 -1.48 -9.49 2.62
CA LEU A 192 -0.76 -10.06 3.77
C LEU A 192 0.35 -10.99 3.30
N MET A 193 1.24 -10.49 2.42
CA MET A 193 2.34 -11.29 1.84
C MET A 193 3.15 -12.08 2.88
N HIS A 194 3.30 -11.53 4.09
CA HIS A 194 4.02 -12.19 5.18
C HIS A 194 3.38 -13.52 5.65
N MET A 195 2.10 -13.74 5.35
CA MET A 195 1.35 -14.95 5.70
C MET A 195 1.40 -16.04 4.61
N VAL A 196 1.88 -15.74 3.41
CA VAL A 196 1.78 -16.67 2.26
C VAL A 196 2.52 -17.98 2.53
N ILE A 197 3.76 -17.92 3.03
CA ILE A 197 4.57 -19.13 3.27
C ILE A 197 3.96 -19.98 4.39
N SER A 198 3.53 -19.36 5.50
CA SER A 198 2.92 -20.11 6.60
C SER A 198 1.63 -20.78 6.19
N ASN A 199 0.80 -20.09 5.40
CA ASN A 199 -0.48 -20.60 4.93
C ASN A 199 -0.29 -21.70 3.87
N ALA A 200 0.69 -21.55 2.97
CA ALA A 200 1.07 -22.58 2.01
C ALA A 200 1.54 -23.88 2.69
N VAL A 201 2.40 -23.78 3.71
CA VAL A 201 2.85 -24.94 4.51
C VAL A 201 1.72 -25.57 5.32
N ALA A 202 0.76 -24.76 5.79
CA ALA A 202 -0.43 -25.25 6.48
C ALA A 202 -1.47 -25.87 5.53
N GLY A 203 -1.40 -25.56 4.23
CA GLY A 203 -2.44 -25.91 3.26
C GLY A 203 -3.77 -25.20 3.54
N ASP A 204 -3.74 -24.01 4.15
CA ASP A 204 -4.92 -23.29 4.63
C ASP A 204 -4.93 -21.84 4.09
N PRO A 205 -5.86 -21.49 3.17
CA PRO A 205 -7.06 -22.25 2.81
C PRO A 205 -6.86 -23.41 1.81
N TYR A 206 -5.71 -23.50 1.15
CA TYR A 206 -5.40 -24.56 0.18
C TYR A 206 -3.88 -24.72 -0.01
N PRO A 207 -3.40 -25.88 -0.48
CA PRO A 207 -1.99 -26.06 -0.85
C PRO A 207 -1.64 -25.31 -2.14
N VAL A 208 -0.34 -25.09 -2.37
CA VAL A 208 0.19 -24.51 -3.61
C VAL A 208 1.24 -25.42 -4.20
N ASP A 209 1.24 -25.58 -5.52
CA ASP A 209 2.26 -26.37 -6.22
C ASP A 209 3.52 -25.56 -6.52
N VAL A 210 3.37 -24.25 -6.68
CA VAL A 210 4.45 -23.32 -7.03
C VAL A 210 4.33 -22.04 -6.21
N LEU A 211 5.40 -21.67 -5.53
CA LEU A 211 5.58 -20.35 -4.93
C LEU A 211 6.53 -19.53 -5.81
N PHE A 212 6.03 -18.45 -6.41
CA PHE A 212 6.84 -17.51 -7.18
C PHE A 212 6.96 -16.18 -6.43
N MET A 213 8.18 -15.80 -6.08
CA MET A 213 8.48 -14.56 -5.36
C MET A 213 9.48 -13.67 -6.11
N TYR A 214 9.39 -12.37 -5.88
CA TYR A 214 10.26 -11.36 -6.50
C TYR A 214 10.67 -10.31 -5.47
N MET A 215 11.97 -10.07 -5.31
CA MET A 215 12.57 -9.04 -4.44
C MET A 215 12.00 -8.96 -3.01
N ALA A 216 11.51 -10.09 -2.48
CA ALA A 216 10.94 -10.20 -1.14
C ALA A 216 11.72 -11.27 -0.36
N ASN A 217 12.67 -10.82 0.46
CA ASN A 217 13.51 -11.73 1.25
C ASN A 217 12.80 -12.17 2.53
N MET A 218 11.87 -13.11 2.36
CA MET A 218 11.06 -13.67 3.44
C MET A 218 11.87 -14.50 4.44
N ALA A 219 12.96 -15.10 3.98
CA ALA A 219 13.90 -15.84 4.82
C ALA A 219 14.75 -14.92 5.71
N TRP A 220 14.82 -13.61 5.44
CA TRP A 220 15.47 -12.63 6.31
C TRP A 220 14.47 -11.67 6.97
N ASN A 221 14.08 -10.60 6.25
CA ASN A 221 13.55 -9.38 6.86
C ASN A 221 12.05 -9.18 6.58
N SER A 222 11.55 -9.64 5.44
CA SER A 222 10.19 -9.34 4.99
C SER A 222 9.10 -10.01 5.82
N SER A 223 9.42 -11.13 6.49
CA SER A 223 8.47 -11.89 7.32
C SER A 223 8.44 -11.45 8.78
N MET A 224 9.50 -10.79 9.27
CA MET A 224 9.77 -10.61 10.70
C MET A 224 9.77 -11.93 11.51
N ASN A 225 9.93 -13.08 10.82
CA ASN A 225 9.97 -14.43 11.39
C ASN A 225 11.04 -15.25 10.65
N THR A 226 12.27 -14.77 10.66
CA THR A 226 13.41 -15.31 9.92
C THR A 226 13.54 -16.83 10.07
N ARG A 227 13.74 -17.32 11.30
CA ARG A 227 13.99 -18.75 11.55
C ARG A 227 12.76 -19.61 11.22
N GLY A 228 11.58 -19.17 11.63
CA GLY A 228 10.34 -19.92 11.35
C GLY A 228 10.08 -20.03 9.85
N VAL A 229 10.35 -18.98 9.07
CA VAL A 229 10.24 -19.04 7.61
C VAL A 229 11.27 -20.00 7.00
N MET A 230 12.53 -19.95 7.43
CA MET A 230 13.54 -20.90 6.94
C MET A 230 13.12 -22.36 7.21
N ASP A 231 12.64 -22.65 8.41
CA ASP A 231 12.17 -24.00 8.76
C ASP A 231 10.95 -24.39 7.88
N MET A 232 10.00 -23.47 7.65
CA MET A 232 8.84 -23.67 6.78
C MET A 232 9.19 -23.90 5.30
N LEU A 233 10.18 -23.19 4.76
CA LEU A 233 10.64 -23.37 3.38
C LEU A 233 11.24 -24.77 3.13
N THR A 234 11.72 -25.43 4.19
CA THR A 234 12.27 -26.80 4.14
C THR A 234 11.33 -27.86 4.70
N ALA A 235 10.11 -27.47 5.10
CA ALA A 235 9.18 -28.39 5.74
C ALA A 235 8.70 -29.46 4.76
N THR A 236 8.73 -30.72 5.20
CA THR A 236 8.25 -31.87 4.43
C THR A 236 6.97 -32.45 5.03
N ASP A 237 6.20 -33.14 4.19
CA ASP A 237 5.09 -33.98 4.63
C ASP A 237 5.66 -35.31 5.18
N PRO A 238 5.39 -35.68 6.45
CA PRO A 238 5.90 -36.93 7.04
C PRO A 238 5.41 -38.22 6.35
N GLN A 239 4.28 -38.17 5.64
CA GLN A 239 3.69 -39.34 4.98
C GLN A 239 4.30 -39.59 3.60
N THR A 240 4.59 -38.53 2.83
CA THR A 240 5.14 -38.65 1.47
C THR A 240 6.64 -38.40 1.41
N GLY A 241 7.20 -37.67 2.38
CA GLY A 241 8.59 -37.19 2.37
C GLY A 241 8.83 -36.00 1.43
N GLU A 242 7.81 -35.52 0.73
CA GLU A 242 7.90 -34.39 -0.21
C GLU A 242 7.88 -33.05 0.52
N TYR A 243 8.44 -32.02 -0.10
CA TYR A 243 8.32 -30.65 0.42
C TYR A 243 6.87 -30.17 0.39
N LYS A 244 6.45 -29.50 1.46
CA LYS A 244 5.10 -28.92 1.56
C LYS A 244 4.85 -27.77 0.59
N ILE A 245 5.92 -27.12 0.14
CA ILE A 245 5.91 -26.20 -1.00
C ILE A 245 6.77 -26.87 -2.08
N PRO A 246 6.17 -27.51 -3.09
CA PRO A 246 6.90 -28.40 -4.00
C PRO A 246 7.91 -27.69 -4.90
N LYS A 247 7.63 -26.43 -5.28
CA LYS A 247 8.48 -25.67 -6.19
C LYS A 247 8.55 -24.21 -5.78
N ILE A 248 9.76 -23.67 -5.68
CA ILE A 248 10.03 -22.27 -5.40
C ILE A 248 10.76 -21.67 -6.60
N ILE A 249 10.15 -20.64 -7.19
CA ILE A 249 10.77 -19.79 -8.21
C ILE A 249 11.04 -18.43 -7.57
N TYR A 250 12.25 -17.92 -7.73
CA TYR A 250 12.64 -16.66 -7.12
C TYR A 250 13.39 -15.77 -8.11
N SER A 251 13.14 -14.47 -8.03
CA SER A 251 13.88 -13.45 -8.77
C SER A 251 14.47 -12.43 -7.81
N ASP A 252 15.78 -12.22 -7.93
CA ASP A 252 16.56 -11.31 -7.11
C ASP A 252 17.77 -10.80 -7.90
N ALA A 253 18.20 -9.58 -7.60
CA ALA A 253 19.40 -8.99 -8.16
C ALA A 253 20.66 -9.40 -7.38
N TYR A 254 20.48 -9.96 -6.17
CA TYR A 254 21.54 -10.33 -5.25
C TYR A 254 21.41 -11.76 -4.77
N GLN A 255 22.54 -12.34 -4.34
CA GLN A 255 22.54 -13.58 -3.57
C GLN A 255 21.94 -13.31 -2.18
N SER A 256 20.67 -13.65 -1.98
CA SER A 256 19.94 -13.49 -0.71
C SER A 256 19.58 -14.84 -0.08
N GLU A 257 19.12 -14.83 1.18
CA GLU A 257 18.74 -16.06 1.90
C GLU A 257 17.66 -16.83 1.16
N MET A 258 16.69 -16.13 0.55
CA MET A 258 15.66 -16.76 -0.27
C MET A 258 16.24 -17.54 -1.46
N VAL A 259 17.35 -17.06 -2.05
CA VAL A 259 18.02 -17.75 -3.17
C VAL A 259 18.47 -19.15 -2.76
N ALA A 260 18.89 -19.35 -1.51
CA ALA A 260 19.33 -20.65 -1.01
C ALA A 260 18.20 -21.70 -0.91
N TYR A 261 16.94 -21.27 -0.94
CA TYR A 261 15.76 -22.14 -0.87
C TYR A 261 15.01 -22.25 -2.21
N ALA A 262 15.45 -21.54 -3.26
CA ALA A 262 14.77 -21.54 -4.54
C ALA A 262 15.23 -22.71 -5.43
N ASP A 263 14.30 -23.34 -6.13
CA ASP A 263 14.60 -24.38 -7.11
C ASP A 263 14.91 -23.83 -8.51
N LEU A 264 14.44 -22.61 -8.80
CA LEU A 264 14.74 -21.88 -10.02
C LEU A 264 14.92 -20.41 -9.67
N ILE A 265 16.07 -19.87 -10.08
CA ILE A 265 16.40 -18.46 -9.89
C ILE A 265 16.36 -17.79 -11.26
N LEU A 266 15.69 -16.65 -11.33
CA LEU A 266 15.69 -15.75 -12.48
C LEU A 266 16.56 -14.53 -12.10
N PRO A 267 17.84 -14.49 -12.49
CA PRO A 267 18.76 -13.43 -12.08
C PRO A 267 18.33 -12.06 -12.62
N ASP A 268 18.02 -11.14 -11.72
CA ASP A 268 17.55 -9.80 -12.04
C ASP A 268 18.71 -8.81 -12.18
N THR A 269 18.43 -7.69 -12.84
CA THR A 269 19.35 -6.55 -12.90
C THR A 269 19.17 -5.63 -11.69
N THR A 270 20.17 -4.79 -11.45
CA THR A 270 20.04 -3.68 -10.52
C THR A 270 19.20 -2.55 -11.14
N TYR A 271 18.76 -1.60 -10.33
CA TYR A 271 17.97 -0.46 -10.79
C TYR A 271 18.72 0.51 -11.74
N LEU A 272 20.04 0.35 -11.92
CA LEU A 272 20.86 1.15 -12.84
C LEU A 272 20.91 0.57 -14.26
N GLU A 273 20.40 -0.64 -14.45
CA GLU A 273 20.58 -1.48 -15.64
C GLU A 273 19.25 -1.78 -16.34
N ARG A 274 18.15 -1.10 -15.95
CA ARG A 274 16.82 -1.37 -16.48
C ARG A 274 15.91 -0.15 -16.53
N HIS A 275 14.85 -0.29 -17.33
CA HIS A 275 13.71 0.59 -17.26
C HIS A 275 12.84 0.24 -16.04
N ASP A 276 12.38 1.25 -15.30
CA ASP A 276 11.31 1.13 -14.30
C ASP A 276 10.33 2.30 -14.51
N ALA A 277 9.04 2.09 -14.25
CA ALA A 277 8.05 3.15 -14.17
C ALA A 277 7.66 3.40 -12.71
N ILE A 278 7.90 4.61 -12.23
CA ILE A 278 7.52 5.08 -10.90
C ILE A 278 6.23 5.85 -11.07
N SER A 279 5.15 5.09 -11.11
CA SER A 279 3.86 5.51 -11.65
C SER A 279 2.89 6.06 -10.61
N LEU A 280 2.09 7.05 -11.01
CA LEU A 280 0.88 7.47 -10.27
C LEU A 280 -0.15 6.35 -10.06
N LEU A 281 -0.08 5.26 -10.83
CA LEU A 281 -0.98 4.10 -10.73
C LEU A 281 -0.59 3.11 -9.63
N ASP A 282 0.67 3.07 -9.20
CA ASP A 282 1.14 2.16 -8.14
C ASP A 282 0.98 2.83 -6.77
N ARG A 283 1.79 3.86 -6.52
CA ARG A 283 1.70 4.68 -5.32
C ARG A 283 2.02 6.12 -5.72
N PRO A 284 1.09 7.08 -5.55
CA PRO A 284 1.37 8.45 -5.91
C PRO A 284 2.57 8.93 -5.11
N ILE A 285 3.69 9.09 -5.81
CA ILE A 285 4.81 9.86 -5.31
C ILE A 285 4.40 11.30 -5.50
N CYS A 286 4.73 12.10 -4.51
CA CYS A 286 4.26 13.46 -4.43
C CYS A 286 5.22 14.22 -3.56
N GLU A 287 5.51 15.44 -3.98
CA GLU A 287 6.09 16.42 -3.10
C GLU A 287 4.97 17.13 -2.35
N ALA A 288 5.31 18.11 -1.53
CA ALA A 288 4.29 18.97 -0.93
C ALA A 288 3.42 19.64 -2.00
N ASP A 289 4.02 20.00 -3.14
CA ASP A 289 3.45 20.98 -4.06
C ASP A 289 3.04 20.39 -5.41
N GLY A 290 3.19 19.07 -5.60
CA GLY A 290 2.84 18.43 -6.86
C GLY A 290 2.84 16.91 -6.81
N VAL A 291 2.23 16.32 -7.84
CA VAL A 291 2.30 14.88 -8.08
C VAL A 291 3.57 14.59 -8.89
N ALA A 292 4.24 13.51 -8.53
CA ALA A 292 5.47 13.07 -9.18
C ALA A 292 5.24 11.72 -9.85
N ASP A 293 5.65 11.65 -11.11
CA ASP A 293 5.70 10.43 -11.92
C ASP A 293 7.09 10.38 -12.55
N ALA A 294 7.73 9.23 -12.60
CA ALA A 294 9.13 9.17 -13.02
C ALA A 294 9.47 7.86 -13.70
N ILE A 295 10.61 7.85 -14.39
CA ILE A 295 11.22 6.64 -14.88
C ILE A 295 12.59 6.41 -14.23
N ARG A 296 13.00 5.15 -14.20
CA ARG A 296 14.42 4.82 -14.30
C ARG A 296 14.66 4.32 -15.71
N TRP A 297 15.86 4.56 -16.21
CA TRP A 297 16.34 4.04 -17.48
C TRP A 297 17.77 3.51 -17.27
N PRO A 298 18.22 2.56 -18.10
CA PRO A 298 19.56 1.99 -17.96
C PRO A 298 20.61 3.08 -18.18
N VAL A 299 21.54 3.17 -17.23
CA VAL A 299 22.76 3.99 -17.31
C VAL A 299 24.03 3.14 -17.29
N LEU A 300 23.87 1.84 -17.05
CA LEU A 300 24.91 0.82 -17.14
C LEU A 300 24.38 -0.35 -17.97
N GLU A 301 25.22 -0.85 -18.85
CA GLU A 301 24.97 -2.11 -19.55
C GLU A 301 25.38 -3.27 -18.63
N PRO A 302 24.53 -4.31 -18.46
CA PRO A 302 24.91 -5.50 -17.72
C PRO A 302 26.15 -6.19 -18.32
N ASP A 303 27.10 -6.58 -17.47
CA ASP A 303 28.27 -7.38 -17.81
C ASP A 303 28.12 -8.87 -17.40
N ARG A 304 26.90 -9.26 -17.02
CA ARG A 304 26.51 -10.57 -16.47
C ARG A 304 25.31 -11.14 -17.24
N ASP A 305 25.05 -12.44 -17.07
CA ASP A 305 23.85 -13.09 -17.61
C ASP A 305 22.62 -12.83 -16.73
N VAL A 306 22.15 -11.58 -16.75
CA VAL A 306 21.01 -11.07 -15.97
C VAL A 306 20.04 -10.36 -16.91
N ARG A 307 18.75 -10.36 -16.56
CA ARG A 307 17.72 -9.64 -17.31
C ARG A 307 16.78 -8.94 -16.35
N GLY A 308 16.43 -7.68 -16.64
CA GLY A 308 15.44 -6.95 -15.85
C GLY A 308 14.15 -7.75 -15.73
N PHE A 309 13.73 -8.03 -14.49
CA PHE A 309 12.70 -9.01 -14.21
C PHE A 309 11.35 -8.67 -14.85
N GLN A 310 11.04 -7.39 -15.03
CA GLN A 310 9.83 -6.98 -15.75
C GLN A 310 9.84 -7.43 -17.21
N SER A 311 10.98 -7.33 -17.91
CA SER A 311 11.14 -7.87 -19.26
C SER A 311 11.06 -9.40 -19.28
N VAL A 312 11.58 -10.06 -18.23
CA VAL A 312 11.44 -11.52 -18.07
C VAL A 312 9.98 -11.93 -17.89
N LEU A 313 9.18 -11.17 -17.13
CA LEU A 313 7.75 -11.43 -16.96
C LEU A 313 6.97 -11.28 -18.28
N LEU A 314 7.32 -10.29 -19.12
CA LEU A 314 6.71 -10.12 -20.44
C LEU A 314 7.04 -11.29 -21.37
N ASP A 315 8.32 -11.70 -21.41
CA ASP A 315 8.79 -12.85 -22.18
C ASP A 315 8.12 -14.15 -21.71
N LEU A 316 8.04 -14.38 -20.40
CA LEU A 316 7.34 -15.53 -19.82
C LEU A 316 5.84 -15.52 -20.18
N GLY A 317 5.19 -14.36 -20.08
CA GLY A 317 3.79 -14.20 -20.46
C GLY A 317 3.54 -14.52 -21.93
N ALA A 318 4.44 -14.09 -22.82
CA ALA A 318 4.37 -14.42 -24.24
C ALA A 318 4.59 -15.92 -24.51
N ARG A 319 5.58 -16.55 -23.87
CA ARG A 319 5.84 -18.00 -23.99
C ARG A 319 4.68 -18.86 -23.49
N LEU A 320 3.95 -18.38 -22.50
CA LEU A 320 2.74 -19.02 -21.96
C LEU A 320 1.49 -18.71 -22.80
N GLY A 321 1.58 -17.84 -23.82
CA GLY A 321 0.44 -17.42 -24.64
C GLY A 321 -0.62 -16.66 -23.85
N LEU A 322 -0.24 -15.93 -22.80
CA LEU A 322 -1.22 -15.25 -21.95
C LEU A 322 -1.96 -14.13 -22.69
N PRO A 323 -3.26 -13.93 -22.42
CA PRO A 323 -4.03 -12.86 -23.04
C PRO A 323 -3.36 -11.48 -22.85
N GLY A 324 -3.21 -10.75 -23.96
CA GLY A 324 -2.58 -9.43 -23.97
C GLY A 324 -1.05 -9.43 -23.96
N MET A 325 -0.39 -10.59 -23.95
CA MET A 325 1.08 -10.72 -24.02
C MET A 325 1.59 -11.18 -25.39
N VAL A 326 0.71 -11.64 -26.29
CA VAL A 326 1.03 -12.05 -27.66
C VAL A 326 0.21 -11.28 -28.70
N ASN A 327 0.76 -11.17 -29.91
CA ASN A 327 0.05 -10.71 -31.10
C ASN A 327 -0.83 -11.84 -31.68
N ASP A 328 -1.64 -11.52 -32.70
CA ASP A 328 -2.53 -12.48 -33.37
C ASP A 328 -1.77 -13.64 -34.04
N ASP A 329 -0.50 -13.42 -34.41
CA ASP A 329 0.39 -14.45 -34.98
C ASP A 329 1.14 -15.27 -33.92
N GLY A 330 0.89 -15.02 -32.62
CA GLY A 330 1.54 -15.68 -31.49
C GLY A 330 2.92 -15.13 -31.11
N SER A 331 3.44 -14.12 -31.83
CA SER A 331 4.68 -13.45 -31.45
C SER A 331 4.50 -12.62 -30.16
N ALA A 332 5.60 -12.38 -29.43
CA ALA A 332 5.57 -11.54 -28.23
C ALA A 332 5.08 -10.12 -28.56
N LYS A 333 4.12 -9.63 -27.78
CA LYS A 333 3.53 -8.30 -28.00
C LYS A 333 4.46 -7.16 -27.60
N TYR A 334 5.30 -7.38 -26.60
CA TYR A 334 6.23 -6.39 -26.07
C TYR A 334 7.65 -6.95 -26.15
N ALA A 335 8.58 -6.17 -26.68
CA ALA A 335 9.98 -6.58 -26.80
C ALA A 335 10.68 -6.63 -25.43
N ASP A 336 10.44 -5.60 -24.61
CA ASP A 336 10.97 -5.46 -23.26
C ASP A 336 10.08 -4.53 -22.43
N TYR A 337 10.51 -4.21 -21.20
CA TYR A 337 9.76 -3.32 -20.33
C TYR A 337 9.75 -1.85 -20.77
N GLY A 338 10.76 -1.36 -21.49
CA GLY A 338 10.75 -0.01 -22.05
C GLY A 338 9.67 0.13 -23.13
N ASP A 339 9.60 -0.85 -24.02
CA ASP A 339 8.52 -0.97 -25.02
C ASP A 339 7.14 -1.07 -24.35
N TYR A 340 7.02 -1.88 -23.29
CA TYR A 340 5.80 -1.97 -22.50
C TYR A 340 5.39 -0.63 -21.87
N ILE A 341 6.33 0.14 -21.31
CA ILE A 341 6.03 1.47 -20.73
C ILE A 341 5.37 2.39 -21.75
N VAL A 342 5.85 2.39 -22.98
CA VAL A 342 5.32 3.25 -24.05
C VAL A 342 3.97 2.74 -24.54
N ASN A 343 3.92 1.46 -24.91
CA ASN A 343 2.85 0.90 -25.73
C ASN A 343 1.73 0.21 -24.95
N HIS A 344 1.95 -0.15 -23.69
CA HIS A 344 0.88 -0.74 -22.89
C HIS A 344 -0.18 0.30 -22.53
N GLU A 345 -1.43 -0.12 -22.63
CA GLU A 345 -2.59 0.63 -22.16
C GLU A 345 -3.39 -0.22 -21.17
N ARG A 346 -3.44 0.23 -19.91
CA ARG A 346 -4.26 -0.39 -18.86
C ARG A 346 -5.75 -0.18 -19.12
N LYS A 347 -6.09 0.97 -19.71
CA LYS A 347 -7.39 1.37 -20.25
C LYS A 347 -7.12 2.22 -21.49
N PRO A 348 -8.09 2.43 -22.40
CA PRO A 348 -7.90 3.29 -23.57
C PRO A 348 -7.33 4.66 -23.18
N GLY A 349 -6.17 5.00 -23.73
CA GLY A 349 -5.43 6.23 -23.45
C GLY A 349 -4.69 6.28 -22.11
N ILE A 350 -4.67 5.22 -21.29
CA ILE A 350 -4.02 5.22 -19.97
C ILE A 350 -2.92 4.17 -19.95
N GLY A 351 -1.67 4.62 -20.09
CA GLY A 351 -0.48 3.79 -19.94
C GLY A 351 0.10 3.79 -18.52
N PRO A 352 1.27 3.17 -18.32
CA PRO A 352 1.97 3.16 -17.04
C PRO A 352 2.40 4.55 -16.53
N LEU A 353 2.73 5.49 -17.41
CA LEU A 353 3.21 6.83 -17.04
C LEU A 353 2.18 7.91 -17.36
N ALA A 354 2.21 9.00 -16.60
CA ALA A 354 1.24 10.09 -16.69
C ALA A 354 1.59 11.15 -17.74
N GLY A 355 2.87 11.40 -18.00
CA GLY A 355 3.36 12.48 -18.86
C GLY A 355 3.64 12.07 -20.30
N PHE A 356 3.71 13.07 -21.17
CA PHE A 356 4.27 12.99 -22.53
C PHE A 356 3.63 11.95 -23.46
N ARG A 357 2.29 11.79 -23.37
CA ARG A 357 1.52 10.93 -24.29
C ARG A 357 0.82 11.73 -25.39
N GLY A 358 0.06 11.04 -26.24
CA GLY A 358 -0.69 11.64 -27.35
C GLY A 358 0.17 11.86 -28.59
N GLU A 359 -0.46 12.12 -29.72
CA GLU A 359 0.23 12.27 -31.02
C GLU A 359 1.37 13.29 -30.97
N ALA A 360 1.16 14.41 -30.26
CA ALA A 360 2.14 15.48 -30.10
C ALA A 360 3.11 15.30 -28.92
N GLY A 361 2.99 14.24 -28.10
CA GLY A 361 3.86 14.02 -26.93
C GLY A 361 3.68 15.02 -25.79
N THR A 362 2.56 15.73 -25.74
CA THR A 362 2.27 16.79 -24.75
C THR A 362 1.05 16.50 -23.88
N SER A 363 0.37 15.37 -24.10
CA SER A 363 -0.82 15.00 -23.32
C SER A 363 -0.44 14.50 -21.93
N GLU A 364 -1.32 14.76 -20.97
CA GLU A 364 -1.14 14.44 -19.56
C GLU A 364 -2.28 13.55 -19.05
N GLY A 365 -1.95 12.53 -18.27
CA GLY A 365 -2.86 11.57 -17.63
C GLY A 365 -3.59 10.63 -18.60
N ARG A 366 -3.98 11.10 -19.78
CA ARG A 366 -4.61 10.32 -20.83
C ARG A 366 -4.14 10.74 -22.22
N GLY A 367 -3.75 9.78 -23.04
CA GLY A 367 -3.37 9.96 -24.44
C GLY A 367 -2.94 8.63 -25.07
N VAL A 368 -3.04 8.52 -26.39
CA VAL A 368 -2.51 7.37 -27.14
C VAL A 368 -1.00 7.20 -26.90
N PRO A 369 -0.44 5.98 -27.07
CA PRO A 369 1.00 5.77 -26.99
C PRO A 369 1.79 6.77 -27.86
N HIS A 370 2.91 7.27 -27.34
CA HIS A 370 3.79 8.18 -28.04
C HIS A 370 5.22 7.59 -28.07
N PRO A 371 5.83 7.36 -29.25
CA PRO A 371 7.12 6.68 -29.34
C PRO A 371 8.26 7.44 -28.65
N GLY A 372 8.20 8.77 -28.61
CA GLY A 372 9.18 9.61 -27.91
C GLY A 372 8.91 9.78 -26.41
N GLN A 373 7.98 9.02 -25.81
CA GLN A 373 7.58 9.24 -24.41
C GLN A 373 8.77 9.05 -23.46
N LEU A 374 9.55 7.98 -23.62
CA LEU A 374 10.72 7.72 -22.77
C LEU A 374 11.78 8.81 -22.94
N ASP A 375 12.09 9.20 -24.18
CA ASP A 375 13.06 10.27 -24.46
C ASP A 375 12.63 11.59 -23.83
N ALA A 376 11.34 11.95 -23.91
CA ALA A 376 10.80 13.14 -23.27
C ALA A 376 10.96 13.11 -21.74
N TYR A 377 10.77 11.95 -21.10
CA TYR A 377 11.08 11.80 -19.68
C TYR A 377 12.58 11.97 -19.41
N ILE A 378 13.46 11.36 -20.21
CA ILE A 378 14.93 11.46 -20.05
C ILE A 378 15.38 12.92 -20.21
N GLU A 379 14.91 13.63 -21.23
CA GLU A 379 15.16 15.05 -21.47
C GLU A 379 14.66 15.91 -20.30
N ASN A 380 13.56 15.50 -19.66
CA ASN A 380 13.03 16.13 -18.45
C ASN A 380 13.65 15.59 -17.15
N GLY A 381 14.86 15.02 -17.22
CA GLY A 381 15.63 14.57 -16.06
C GLY A 381 15.13 13.28 -15.41
N GLY A 382 14.28 12.52 -16.08
CA GLY A 382 13.66 11.29 -15.57
C GLY A 382 12.29 11.49 -14.92
N PHE A 383 11.78 12.72 -14.88
CA PHE A 383 10.60 13.07 -14.10
C PHE A 383 9.50 13.66 -14.98
N TRP A 384 8.27 13.56 -14.48
CA TRP A 384 7.14 14.38 -14.84
C TRP A 384 6.55 14.92 -13.53
N HIS A 385 6.40 16.24 -13.46
CA HIS A 385 5.93 16.93 -12.26
C HIS A 385 4.87 17.96 -12.64
N LYS A 386 3.77 18.00 -11.89
CA LYS A 386 2.69 18.97 -12.07
C LYS A 386 2.10 19.45 -10.75
#